data_AF-A0A9W6XHB4-F1
#
_entry.id   AF-A0A9W6XHB4-F1
#
_cell.length_a   1.000
_cell.length_b   1.000
_cell.length_c   1.000
_cell.angle_alpha   90.00
_cell.angle_beta   90.00
_cell.angle_gamma   90.00
#
_symmetry.space_group_name_H-M   'P 1'
#
loop_
_entity.id
_entity.type
_entity.pdbx_description
1 polymer ?
#
loop_
_entity_poly.entity_id
_entity_poly.type
_entity_poly.pdbx_seq_one_letter_code
_entity_poly.pdbx_strand_id
1 'polypeptide(L)'
;MKLANSLGVKVDQIDFKQHLDRSKDYCILNTGTPQIGGTHWMEVSNKDKMYFDPLGLPRPSVIPSNYKYREVNIQNPRFGHCGQQSMLWLYYLQHNQLDKFYELFLSQ
;
A
#
# COMPACT_ATOMS: atom_id res chain seq x y z
N MET A 1 8.60 2.63 10.17
CA MET A 1 8.12 3.67 11.12
C MET A 1 8.83 5.02 11.01
N LYS A 2 10.16 5.14 10.95
CA LYS A 2 10.84 6.47 10.90
C LYS A 2 10.29 7.42 9.81
N LEU A 3 10.13 6.93 8.58
CA LEU A 3 9.60 7.72 7.47
C LEU A 3 8.13 8.13 7.65
N ALA A 4 7.29 7.20 8.12
CA ALA A 4 5.88 7.48 8.41
C ALA A 4 5.75 8.62 9.44
N ASN A 5 6.51 8.52 10.54
CA ASN A 5 6.52 9.54 11.59
C ASN A 5 7.02 10.89 11.09
N SER A 6 8.07 10.93 10.26
CA SER A 6 8.58 12.20 9.71
C SER A 6 7.61 12.88 8.74
N LEU A 7 6.76 12.10 8.07
CA LEU A 7 5.76 12.59 7.12
C LEU A 7 4.39 12.84 7.78
N GLY A 8 4.23 12.55 9.08
CA GLY A 8 2.94 12.62 9.76
C GLY A 8 1.91 11.60 9.25
N VAL A 9 2.37 10.50 8.64
CA VAL A 9 1.51 9.45 8.08
C VAL A 9 1.20 8.42 9.15
N LYS A 10 -0.09 8.17 9.39
CA LYS A 10 -0.56 7.12 10.31
C LYS A 10 -0.38 5.75 9.66
N VAL A 11 0.26 4.82 10.36
CA VAL A 11 0.35 3.40 9.97
C VAL A 11 0.03 2.57 11.20
N ASP A 12 -1.09 1.85 11.16
CA ASP A 12 -1.62 1.07 12.29
C ASP A 12 -1.07 -0.36 12.32
N GLN A 13 -0.72 -0.91 11.16
CA GLN A 13 -0.19 -2.26 11.01
C GLN A 13 0.93 -2.32 9.97
N ILE A 14 2.02 -3.01 10.32
CA ILE A 14 3.02 -3.50 9.36
C ILE A 14 3.20 -4.99 9.61
N ASP A 15 2.80 -5.83 8.67
CA ASP A 15 2.82 -7.29 8.85
C ASP A 15 2.79 -8.01 7.49
N PHE A 16 2.68 -9.34 7.48
CA PHE A 16 2.38 -10.12 6.28
C PHE A 16 0.89 -10.11 5.96
N LYS A 17 0.55 -10.25 4.67
CA LYS A 17 -0.83 -10.14 4.18
C LYS A 17 -1.82 -11.09 4.84
N GLN A 18 -1.39 -12.31 5.19
CA GLN A 18 -2.23 -13.30 5.87
C GLN A 18 -2.65 -12.88 7.28
N HIS A 19 -1.98 -11.88 7.87
CA HIS A 19 -2.29 -11.35 9.20
C HIS A 19 -3.06 -10.02 9.15
N LEU A 20 -3.64 -9.64 8.00
CA LEU A 20 -4.42 -8.40 7.87
C LEU A 20 -5.48 -8.31 8.99
N ASP A 21 -5.30 -7.32 9.87
CA ASP A 21 -6.25 -6.98 10.93
C ASP A 21 -7.20 -5.89 10.43
N ARG A 22 -8.46 -6.27 10.21
CA ARG A 22 -9.50 -5.38 9.67
C ARG A 22 -9.95 -4.30 10.67
N SER A 23 -9.49 -4.35 11.92
CA SER A 23 -9.73 -3.28 12.92
C SER A 23 -8.76 -2.12 12.82
N LYS A 24 -7.69 -2.24 12.02
CA LYS A 24 -6.65 -1.22 11.82
C LYS A 24 -6.98 -0.37 10.60
N ASP A 25 -6.89 0.95 10.67
CA ASP A 25 -7.30 1.79 9.53
C ASP A 25 -6.32 1.66 8.37
N TYR A 26 -5.02 1.79 8.63
CA TYR A 26 -3.98 1.89 7.60
C TYR A 26 -2.90 0.81 7.78
N CYS A 27 -2.78 -0.07 6.80
CA CYS A 27 -1.92 -1.25 6.85
C CYS A 27 -0.91 -1.24 5.70
N ILE A 28 0.34 -1.59 6.01
CA ILE A 28 1.39 -1.92 5.04
C ILE A 28 1.66 -3.41 5.17
N LEU A 29 1.38 -4.17 4.12
CA LEU A 29 1.40 -5.62 4.14
C LEU A 29 2.51 -6.16 3.23
N ASN A 30 3.24 -7.15 3.71
CA ASN A 30 4.19 -7.88 2.88
C ASN A 30 3.53 -9.10 2.23
N THR A 31 3.86 -9.39 0.96
CA THR A 31 3.33 -10.55 0.25
C THR A 31 4.09 -11.86 0.48
N GLY A 32 5.25 -11.80 1.13
CA GLY A 32 6.07 -12.94 1.52
C GLY A 32 5.51 -13.68 2.75
N THR A 33 6.38 -14.42 3.43
CA THR A 33 6.02 -15.16 4.65
C THR A 33 7.12 -15.06 5.70
N PRO A 34 6.83 -15.32 6.99
CA PRO A 34 7.88 -15.37 8.02
C PRO A 34 9.04 -16.30 7.68
N GLN A 35 8.79 -17.38 6.92
CA GLN A 35 9.79 -18.39 6.56
C GLN A 35 10.73 -17.93 5.43
N ILE A 36 10.23 -17.17 4.45
CA ILE A 36 11.02 -16.70 3.30
C ILE A 36 11.43 -15.22 3.40
N GLY A 37 10.93 -14.53 4.43
CA GLY A 37 11.09 -13.09 4.59
C GLY A 37 10.11 -12.28 3.73
N GLY A 38 10.41 -10.98 3.62
CA GLY A 38 9.60 -10.04 2.86
C GLY A 38 10.00 -9.98 1.39
N THR A 39 9.02 -10.01 0.48
CA THR A 39 9.24 -10.02 -0.98
C THR A 39 8.71 -8.78 -1.67
N HIS A 40 7.55 -8.27 -1.26
CA HIS A 40 6.91 -7.10 -1.84
C HIS A 40 5.95 -6.45 -0.84
N TRP A 41 5.85 -5.12 -0.86
CA TRP A 41 5.00 -4.33 0.04
C TRP A 41 3.78 -3.78 -0.72
N MET A 42 2.61 -3.83 -0.09
CA MET A 42 1.33 -3.35 -0.62
C MET A 42 0.48 -2.76 0.51
N GLU A 43 -0.47 -1.89 0.16
CA GLU A 43 -1.18 -1.06 1.13
C GLU A 43 -2.65 -1.41 1.17
N VAL A 44 -3.21 -1.34 2.38
CA VAL A 44 -4.65 -1.46 2.61
C VAL A 44 -5.10 -0.33 3.51
N SER A 45 -6.12 0.41 3.06
CA SER A 45 -6.92 1.25 3.95
C SER A 45 -8.25 0.54 4.21
N ASN A 46 -8.43 0.02 5.42
CA ASN A 46 -9.71 -0.58 5.82
C ASN A 46 -10.79 0.50 6.01
N LYS A 47 -10.39 1.69 6.45
CA LYS A 47 -11.27 2.87 6.62
C LYS A 47 -11.87 3.32 5.30
N ASP A 48 -11.02 3.49 4.27
CA ASP A 48 -11.43 3.99 2.96
C ASP A 48 -11.88 2.86 2.02
N LYS A 49 -11.73 1.60 2.46
CA LYS A 49 -11.94 0.38 1.66
C LYS A 49 -11.12 0.45 0.37
N MET A 50 -9.82 0.68 0.49
CA MET A 50 -8.90 0.82 -0.63
C MET A 50 -7.71 -0.13 -0.52
N TYR A 51 -7.23 -0.58 -1.67
CA TYR A 51 -6.02 -1.37 -1.84
C TYR A 51 -5.11 -0.69 -2.86
N PHE A 52 -3.81 -0.75 -2.60
CA PHE A 52 -2.80 -0.28 -3.53
C PHE A 52 -1.63 -1.26 -3.60
N ASP A 53 -1.19 -1.49 -4.82
CA ASP A 53 0.02 -2.24 -5.13
C ASP A 53 0.86 -1.38 -6.08
N PRO A 54 2.10 -1.02 -5.73
CA PRO A 54 2.98 -0.28 -6.61
C PRO A 54 3.23 -0.94 -7.98
N LEU A 55 3.14 -2.27 -8.06
CA LEU A 55 3.28 -3.05 -9.31
C LEU A 55 1.97 -3.13 -10.10
N GLY A 56 0.88 -2.56 -9.60
CA GLY A 56 -0.44 -2.62 -10.23
C GLY A 56 -1.07 -4.01 -10.20
N LEU A 57 -0.60 -4.91 -9.34
CA LEU A 57 -1.12 -6.27 -9.25
C LEU A 57 -2.53 -6.29 -8.67
N PRO A 58 -3.38 -7.26 -9.08
CA PRO A 58 -4.70 -7.42 -8.50
C PRO A 58 -4.60 -7.73 -7.01
N ARG A 59 -5.61 -7.29 -6.26
CA ARG A 59 -5.69 -7.55 -4.82
C ARG A 59 -5.65 -9.06 -4.52
N PRO A 60 -4.84 -9.51 -3.56
CA PRO A 60 -4.90 -10.88 -3.05
C PRO A 60 -6.26 -11.20 -2.41
N SER A 61 -6.64 -12.48 -2.38
CA SER A 61 -7.93 -12.95 -1.84
C SER A 61 -8.16 -12.64 -0.36
N VAL A 62 -7.11 -12.41 0.41
CA VAL A 62 -7.20 -12.01 1.83
C VAL A 62 -7.80 -10.61 2.00
N ILE A 63 -7.68 -9.77 0.96
CA ILE A 63 -8.22 -8.42 0.92
C ILE A 63 -9.68 -8.48 0.47
N PRO A 64 -10.63 -7.86 1.20
CA PRO A 64 -12.05 -7.94 0.86
C PRO A 64 -12.36 -7.49 -0.57
N SER A 65 -13.27 -8.21 -1.22
CA SER A 65 -13.66 -7.97 -2.62
C SER A 65 -14.39 -6.64 -2.85
N ASN A 66 -14.82 -5.97 -1.80
CA ASN A 66 -15.42 -4.64 -1.88
C ASN A 66 -14.39 -3.49 -1.77
N TYR A 67 -13.09 -3.78 -1.71
CA TYR A 67 -12.05 -2.75 -1.62
C TYR A 67 -11.67 -2.25 -3.01
N LYS A 68 -11.72 -0.94 -3.22
CA LYS A 68 -11.37 -0.31 -4.48
C LYS A 68 -9.86 -0.38 -4.70
N TYR A 69 -9.44 -0.59 -5.94
CA TYR A 69 -8.05 -0.49 -6.34
C TYR A 69 -7.96 -0.03 -7.79
N ARG A 70 -6.78 0.41 -8.18
CA ARG A 70 -6.48 0.83 -9.55
C ARG A 70 -5.32 -0.02 -10.07
N GLU A 71 -5.53 -0.68 -11.21
CA GLU A 71 -4.50 -1.47 -11.90
C GLU A 71 -3.57 -0.54 -12.68
N VAL A 72 -2.67 0.12 -11.95
CA VAL A 72 -1.66 0.99 -12.54
C VAL A 72 -0.28 0.59 -12.08
N ASN A 73 0.61 0.43 -13.05
CA ASN A 73 1.99 0.07 -12.78
C ASN A 73 2.79 1.35 -12.48
N ILE A 74 3.03 1.60 -11.20
CA ILE A 74 3.77 2.77 -10.70
C ILE A 74 5.25 2.44 -10.50
N GLN A 75 5.56 1.16 -10.30
CA GLN A 75 6.91 0.70 -10.00
C GLN A 75 7.39 -0.32 -11.02
N ASN A 76 8.58 -0.09 -11.57
CA ASN A 76 9.25 -1.13 -12.31
C ASN A 76 9.70 -2.26 -11.34
N PRO A 77 9.32 -3.53 -11.59
CA PRO A 77 9.58 -4.66 -10.69
C PRO A 77 11.06 -4.98 -10.47
N ARG A 78 11.97 -4.39 -11.25
CA ARG A 78 13.42 -4.54 -11.10
C ARG A 78 14.02 -3.68 -9.99
N PHE A 79 13.27 -2.75 -9.42
CA PHE A 79 13.73 -1.86 -8.35
C PHE A 79 13.04 -2.17 -7.02
N GLY A 80 13.69 -1.82 -5.90
CA GLY A 80 13.19 -2.06 -4.54
C GLY A 80 12.47 -0.86 -3.90
N HIS A 81 11.62 -0.15 -4.64
CA HIS A 81 10.98 1.09 -4.17
C HIS A 81 9.57 0.91 -3.60
N CYS A 82 9.02 -0.32 -3.58
CA CYS A 82 7.63 -0.59 -3.16
C CYS A 82 7.31 0.10 -1.84
N GLY A 83 8.09 -0.16 -0.78
CA GLY A 83 7.86 0.45 0.53
C GLY A 83 7.88 1.99 0.57
N GLN A 84 8.59 2.67 -0.35
CA GLN A 84 8.58 4.13 -0.44
C GLN A 84 7.33 4.65 -1.16
N GLN A 85 6.94 4.00 -2.25
CA GLN A 85 5.73 4.34 -3.01
C GLN A 85 4.47 4.04 -2.21
N SER A 86 4.48 2.94 -1.49
CA SER A 86 3.54 2.57 -0.44
C SER A 86 3.28 3.69 0.57
N MET A 87 4.37 4.22 1.15
CA MET A 87 4.29 5.33 2.11
C MET A 87 3.76 6.61 1.46
N LEU A 88 4.19 6.89 0.23
CA LEU A 88 3.73 8.07 -0.52
C LEU A 88 2.23 7.98 -0.83
N TRP A 89 1.75 6.81 -1.26
CA TRP A 89 0.33 6.58 -1.51
C TRP A 89 -0.51 6.79 -0.25
N LEU A 90 -0.09 6.25 0.90
CA LEU A 90 -0.76 6.47 2.18
C LEU A 90 -0.78 7.94 2.59
N TYR A 91 0.32 8.67 2.35
CA TYR A 91 0.37 10.11 2.59
C TYR A 91 -0.72 10.84 1.80
N TYR A 92 -0.79 10.62 0.48
CA TYR A 92 -1.78 11.29 -0.37
C TYR A 92 -3.21 10.85 -0.04
N LEU A 93 -3.44 9.58 0.29
CA LEU A 93 -4.73 9.08 0.73
C LEU A 93 -5.21 9.81 1.99
N GLN A 94 -4.37 9.87 3.02
CA GLN A 94 -4.72 10.49 4.31
C GLN A 94 -4.97 12.00 4.22
N HIS A 95 -4.44 12.64 3.18
CA HIS A 95 -4.65 14.07 2.90
C HIS A 95 -5.77 14.33 1.88
N ASN A 96 -6.55 13.32 1.47
CA ASN A 96 -7.59 13.42 0.44
C ASN A 96 -7.05 13.98 -0.91
N GLN A 97 -5.84 13.58 -1.29
CA GLN A 97 -5.13 14.05 -2.48
C GLN A 97 -4.67 12.89 -3.38
N LEU A 98 -5.39 11.77 -3.36
CA LEU A 98 -5.01 10.56 -4.10
C LEU A 98 -4.90 10.80 -5.63
N ASP A 99 -5.68 11.72 -6.18
CA ASP A 99 -5.58 12.08 -7.60
C ASP A 99 -4.20 12.66 -7.94
N LYS A 100 -3.66 13.53 -7.07
CA LYS A 100 -2.31 14.10 -7.24
C LYS A 100 -1.23 13.03 -7.20
N PHE A 101 -1.41 11.99 -6.37
CA PHE A 101 -0.48 10.86 -6.37
C PHE A 101 -0.45 10.19 -7.75
N TYR A 102 -1.61 9.93 -8.34
CA TYR A 102 -1.67 9.30 -9.66
C TYR A 102 -1.17 10.22 -10.78
N GLU A 103 -1.40 11.53 -10.69
CA GLU A 103 -0.84 12.53 -11.63
C GLU A 103 0.69 12.43 -11.70
N LEU A 104 1.38 12.26 -10.56
CA LEU A 104 2.85 12.16 -10.53
C LEU A 104 3.42 11.02 -11.38
N PHE A 105 2.65 9.95 -11.60
CA PHE A 105 3.13 8.73 -12.27
C PHE A 105 2.45 8.46 -13.60
N LEU A 106 1.26 9.01 -13.82
CA LEU A 106 0.42 8.70 -14.98
C LEU A 106 0.23 9.89 -15.91
N SER A 107 0.78 11.08 -15.59
CA SER A 107 0.82 12.19 -16.54
C SER A 107 1.87 11.94 -17.63
N GLN A 108 1.45 11.28 -18.70
CA GLN A 108 2.01 11.40 -20.05
C GLN A 108 0.88 11.63 -21.03
#